data_AF-A0A831YGJ5-F1
#
_entry.id   AF-A0A831YGJ5-F1
#
_cell.length_a   1.000
_cell.length_b   1.000
_cell.length_c   1.000
_cell.angle_alpha   90.00
_cell.angle_beta   90.00
_cell.angle_gamma   90.00
#
_symmetry.space_group_name_H-M   'P 1'
#
loop_
_entity.id
_entity.type
_entity.pdbx_description
1 polymer ?
#
loop_
_entity_poly.entity_id
_entity_poly.type
_entity_poly.pdbx_seq_one_letter_code
_entity_poly.pdbx_strand_id
1 'polypeptide(L)'
;MTRRILRSVEDAYRRMLKEMVEYAVRHNASQATLHKVFYAKFRREYPWLPTRLIKGAYRDATRRAKSFRDAKKRGKAYTEMPEVRHVTLTFSDAQDWRLEGGALKLRIGGRL
;
A
#
# COMPACT_ATOMS: atom_id res chain seq x y z
N MET A 1 -7.14 -18.52 12.02
CA MET A 1 -7.83 -17.26 11.67
C MET A 1 -6.85 -16.15 11.25
N THR A 2 -5.89 -15.77 12.11
CA THR A 2 -4.99 -14.61 11.97
C THR A 2 -4.15 -14.59 10.68
N ARG A 3 -3.63 -15.75 10.25
CA ARG A 3 -2.82 -15.86 9.02
C ARG A 3 -3.60 -15.50 7.75
N ARG A 4 -4.90 -15.82 7.69
CA ARG A 4 -5.77 -15.53 6.53
C ARG A 4 -6.06 -14.03 6.42
N ILE A 5 -6.26 -13.38 7.56
CA ILE A 5 -6.50 -11.93 7.66
C ILE A 5 -5.25 -11.16 7.20
N LEU A 6 -4.08 -11.50 7.74
CA LEU A 6 -2.81 -10.87 7.35
C LEU A 6 -2.54 -11.00 5.86
N ARG A 7 -2.75 -12.20 5.30
CA ARG A 7 -2.61 -12.43 3.86
C ARG A 7 -3.59 -11.58 3.04
N SER A 8 -4.83 -11.44 3.50
CA SER A 8 -5.83 -10.59 2.82
C SER A 8 -5.43 -9.12 2.83
N VAL A 9 -4.92 -8.62 3.97
CA VAL A 9 -4.37 -7.24 4.08
C VAL A 9 -3.19 -7.06 3.13
N GLU A 10 -2.26 -8.03 3.11
CA GLU A 10 -1.09 -8.00 2.25
C GLU A 10 -1.45 -7.99 0.77
N ASP A 11 -2.39 -8.84 0.34
CA ASP A 11 -2.84 -8.93 -1.04
C ASP A 11 -3.56 -7.65 -1.49
N ALA A 12 -4.43 -7.09 -0.63
CA ALA A 12 -5.06 -5.79 -0.89
C ALA A 12 -4.02 -4.68 -1.03
N TYR A 13 -3.06 -4.61 -0.10
CA TYR A 13 -2.00 -3.60 -0.11
C TYR A 13 -1.08 -3.75 -1.33
N ARG A 14 -0.75 -4.98 -1.72
CA ARG A 14 0.01 -5.29 -2.94
C ARG A 14 -0.74 -4.83 -4.20
N ARG A 15 -2.05 -5.06 -4.29
CA ARG A 15 -2.86 -4.59 -5.42
C ARG A 15 -2.90 -3.07 -5.50
N MET A 16 -3.18 -2.40 -4.37
CA MET A 16 -3.14 -0.92 -4.30
C MET A 16 -1.78 -0.38 -4.76
N LEU A 17 -0.68 -0.94 -4.27
CA LEU A 17 0.66 -0.50 -4.63
C LEU A 17 0.98 -0.67 -6.10
N LYS A 18 0.66 -1.82 -6.71
CA LYS A 18 0.93 -2.06 -8.13
C LYS A 18 0.31 -0.98 -9.00
N GLU A 19 -0.99 -0.74 -8.82
CA GLU A 19 -1.72 0.25 -9.62
C GLU A 19 -1.21 1.68 -9.38
N MET A 20 -0.97 2.05 -8.13
CA MET A 20 -0.55 3.40 -7.81
C MET A 20 0.90 3.70 -8.19
N VAL A 21 1.81 2.73 -8.09
CA VAL A 21 3.19 2.90 -8.53
C VAL A 21 3.24 3.10 -10.04
N GLU A 22 2.51 2.27 -10.79
CA GLU A 22 2.40 2.38 -12.25
C GLU A 22 1.85 3.76 -12.65
N TYR A 23 0.77 4.19 -12.02
CA TYR A 23 0.20 5.52 -12.24
C TYR A 23 1.19 6.64 -11.88
N ALA A 24 1.86 6.54 -10.73
CA ALA A 24 2.81 7.56 -10.27
C ALA A 24 4.06 7.67 -11.16
N VAL A 25 4.52 6.57 -11.75
CA VAL A 25 5.61 6.59 -12.74
C VAL A 25 5.16 7.29 -14.01
N ARG A 26 4.01 6.89 -14.59
CA ARG A 26 3.51 7.45 -15.85
C ARG A 26 3.15 8.93 -15.77
N HIS A 27 2.51 9.35 -14.68
CA HIS A 27 1.92 10.70 -14.57
C HIS A 27 2.70 11.64 -13.65
N ASN A 28 3.87 11.23 -13.17
CA ASN A 28 4.63 11.98 -12.15
C ASN A 28 3.78 12.36 -10.92
N ALA A 29 2.91 11.45 -10.48
CA ALA A 29 1.88 11.75 -9.49
C ALA A 29 2.44 11.95 -8.07
N SER A 30 1.91 12.95 -7.36
CA SER A 30 2.14 13.17 -5.93
C SER A 30 1.19 12.34 -5.05
N GLN A 31 1.43 12.28 -3.73
CA GLN A 31 0.52 11.61 -2.80
C GLN A 31 -0.89 12.22 -2.82
N ALA A 32 -0.98 13.55 -2.94
CA ALA A 32 -2.25 14.25 -3.09
C ALA A 32 -2.98 13.86 -4.38
N THR A 33 -2.24 13.67 -5.47
CA THR A 33 -2.80 13.19 -6.75
C THR A 33 -3.32 11.76 -6.61
N LEU A 34 -2.52 10.87 -6.01
CA LEU A 34 -2.94 9.48 -5.77
C LEU A 34 -4.17 9.39 -4.86
N HIS A 35 -4.26 10.23 -3.83
CA HIS A 35 -5.46 10.31 -3.01
C HIS A 35 -6.69 10.65 -3.88
N LYS A 36 -6.63 11.73 -4.64
CA LYS A 36 -7.76 12.18 -5.49
C LYS A 36 -8.23 11.09 -6.46
N VAL A 37 -7.29 10.35 -7.05
CA VAL A 37 -7.59 9.32 -8.07
C VAL A 37 -8.06 8.00 -7.44
N PHE A 38 -7.42 7.56 -6.35
CA PHE A 38 -7.57 6.18 -5.87
C PHE A 38 -8.34 6.01 -4.57
N TYR A 39 -8.54 7.07 -3.77
CA TYR A 39 -9.13 6.93 -2.45
C TYR A 39 -10.55 6.35 -2.50
N ALA A 40 -11.44 6.93 -3.32
CA ALA A 40 -12.81 6.45 -3.44
C ALA A 40 -12.87 4.99 -3.95
N LYS A 41 -12.00 4.65 -4.92
CA LYS A 41 -11.88 3.29 -5.46
C LYS A 41 -11.51 2.29 -4.36
N PHE A 42 -10.40 2.49 -3.68
CA PHE A 42 -9.91 1.53 -2.68
C PHE A 42 -10.73 1.51 -1.41
N ARG A 43 -11.37 2.63 -1.04
CA ARG A 43 -12.32 2.66 0.07
C ARG A 43 -13.54 1.78 -0.22
N ARG A 44 -14.02 1.75 -1.46
CA ARG A 44 -15.12 0.90 -1.92
C ARG A 44 -14.70 -0.56 -2.05
N GLU A 45 -13.51 -0.83 -2.59
CA GLU A 45 -13.01 -2.20 -2.82
C GLU A 45 -12.59 -2.89 -1.50
N TYR A 46 -12.02 -2.14 -0.57
CA TYR A 46 -11.53 -2.66 0.72
C TYR A 46 -12.19 -1.94 1.89
N PRO A 47 -13.51 -2.09 2.09
CA PRO A 47 -14.23 -1.35 3.11
C PRO A 47 -13.78 -1.68 4.55
N TRP A 48 -13.22 -2.88 4.74
CA TRP A 48 -12.67 -3.41 5.98
C TRP A 48 -11.24 -2.94 6.29
N LEU A 49 -10.52 -2.38 5.29
CA LEU A 49 -9.14 -1.97 5.49
C LEU A 49 -9.08 -0.64 6.25
N PRO A 50 -8.23 -0.52 7.29
CA PRO A 50 -7.99 0.77 7.93
C PRO A 50 -7.58 1.86 6.94
N THR A 51 -8.22 3.03 7.03
CA THR A 51 -7.93 4.18 6.16
C THR A 51 -6.44 4.55 6.18
N ARG A 52 -5.77 4.38 7.33
CA ARG A 52 -4.34 4.63 7.48
C ARG A 52 -3.48 3.73 6.59
N LEU A 53 -3.87 2.47 6.35
CA LEU A 53 -3.15 1.59 5.43
C LEU A 53 -3.28 2.08 3.98
N ILE A 54 -4.48 2.50 3.56
CA ILE A 54 -4.68 3.09 2.23
C ILE A 54 -3.80 4.33 2.05
N LYS A 55 -3.77 5.23 3.05
CA LYS A 55 -2.90 6.42 3.04
C LYS A 55 -1.41 6.07 3.05
N GLY A 56 -1.01 5.04 3.79
CA GLY A 56 0.35 4.51 3.80
C GLY A 56 0.82 4.04 2.42
N ALA A 57 -0.09 3.43 1.65
CA ALA A 57 0.19 2.98 0.30
C ALA A 57 0.48 4.14 -0.68
N TYR A 58 -0.10 5.34 -0.49
CA TYR A 58 0.23 6.52 -1.29
C TYR A 58 1.70 6.94 -1.11
N ARG A 59 2.15 6.96 0.14
CA ARG A 59 3.52 7.33 0.50
C ARG A 59 4.51 6.31 -0.04
N ASP A 60 4.22 5.02 0.08
CA ASP A 60 5.10 3.98 -0.45
C ASP A 60 5.12 4.00 -1.99
N ALA A 61 3.96 4.17 -2.65
CA ALA A 61 3.88 4.26 -4.10
C ALA A 61 4.72 5.41 -4.68
N THR A 62 4.58 6.62 -4.11
CA THR A 62 5.34 7.80 -4.56
C THR A 62 6.85 7.64 -4.35
N ARG A 63 7.28 7.03 -3.23
CA ARG A 63 8.69 6.73 -2.96
C ARG A 63 9.27 5.74 -3.98
N ARG A 64 8.54 4.65 -4.27
CA ARG A 64 8.96 3.65 -5.26
C ARG A 64 9.03 4.24 -6.67
N ALA A 65 8.03 5.02 -7.06
CA ALA A 65 8.02 5.69 -8.36
C ALA A 65 9.20 6.66 -8.51
N LYS A 66 9.52 7.44 -7.46
CA LYS A 66 10.71 8.31 -7.44
C LYS A 66 11.99 7.50 -7.61
N SER A 67 12.17 6.46 -6.79
CA SER A 67 13.36 5.59 -6.84
C SER A 67 13.53 4.93 -8.22
N PHE A 68 12.44 4.48 -8.85
CA PHE A 68 12.48 3.90 -10.19
C PHE A 68 12.93 4.93 -11.25
N ARG A 69 12.38 6.15 -11.22
CA ARG A 69 12.81 7.22 -12.13
C ARG A 69 14.28 7.57 -11.95
N ASP A 70 14.75 7.63 -10.70
CA ASP A 70 16.16 7.91 -10.40
C ASP A 70 17.07 6.77 -10.90
N ALA A 71 16.63 5.51 -10.80
CA ALA A 71 17.33 4.37 -11.37
C ALA A 71 17.35 4.40 -12.91
N LYS A 72 16.23 4.75 -13.57
CA LYS A 72 16.16 4.95 -15.03
C LYS A 72 17.13 6.03 -15.50
N LYS A 73 17.17 7.18 -14.84
CA LYS A 73 18.12 8.27 -15.15
C LYS A 73 19.58 7.85 -15.05
N ARG A 74 19.89 6.88 -14.18
CA ARG A 74 21.24 6.34 -13.99
C ARG A 74 21.54 5.12 -14.88
N GLY A 75 20.63 4.73 -15.78
CA GLY A 75 20.77 3.52 -16.61
C GLY A 75 20.71 2.20 -15.82
N LYS A 76 20.22 2.22 -14.57
CA LYS A 76 20.20 1.05 -13.67
C LYS A 76 18.86 0.31 -13.64
N ALA A 77 17.87 0.78 -14.39
CA ALA A 77 16.55 0.17 -14.47
C ALA A 77 16.41 -0.59 -15.81
N TYR A 78 16.45 -1.92 -15.70
CA TYR A 78 16.38 -2.85 -16.83
C TYR A 78 14.96 -3.16 -17.31
N THR A 79 13.93 -2.60 -16.65
CA THR A 79 12.51 -2.77 -17.00
C THR A 79 11.88 -1.42 -17.32
N GLU A 80 10.84 -1.39 -18.14
CA GLU A 80 10.10 -0.16 -18.48
C GLU A 80 9.17 0.34 -17.36
N MET A 81 8.77 -0.56 -16.46
CA MET A 81 7.91 -0.26 -15.31
C MET A 81 8.49 -0.93 -14.05
N PRO A 82 8.34 -0.35 -12.85
CA PRO A 82 8.74 -1.00 -11.61
C PRO A 82 7.86 -2.21 -11.30
N GLU A 83 8.51 -3.30 -10.89
CA GLU A 83 7.84 -4.49 -10.37
C GLU A 83 7.68 -4.41 -8.85
N VAL A 84 6.46 -4.55 -8.35
CA VAL A 84 6.19 -4.68 -6.90
C VAL A 84 6.28 -6.15 -6.49
N ARG A 85 7.49 -6.61 -6.15
CA ARG A 85 7.76 -7.99 -5.70
C ARG A 85 7.39 -8.20 -4.23
N HIS A 86 7.84 -7.29 -3.36
CA HIS A 86 7.61 -7.35 -1.92
C HIS A 86 6.91 -6.08 -1.41
N VAL A 87 6.03 -6.29 -0.45
CA VAL A 87 5.32 -5.22 0.28
C VAL A 87 5.62 -5.35 1.76
N THR A 88 5.82 -4.21 2.41
CA THR A 88 5.99 -4.14 3.86
C THR A 88 4.84 -3.33 4.40
N LEU A 89 4.05 -3.94 5.27
CA LEU A 89 2.99 -3.28 6.01
C LEU A 89 3.58 -2.73 7.31
N THR A 90 3.46 -1.43 7.51
CA THR A 90 3.87 -0.79 8.77
C THR A 90 2.65 -0.28 9.50
N PHE A 91 2.39 -0.85 10.68
CA PHE A 91 1.37 -0.37 11.60
C PHE A 91 2.04 0.52 12.64
N SER A 92 2.08 1.83 12.36
CA SER A 92 2.83 2.79 13.18
C SER A 92 2.16 3.13 14.52
N ASP A 93 0.92 2.71 14.75
CA ASP A 93 0.13 3.10 15.91
C ASP A 93 -0.45 1.85 16.61
N ALA A 94 -0.30 1.78 17.93
CA ALA A 94 -0.88 0.75 18.79
C ALA A 94 -2.43 0.76 18.77
N GLN A 95 -3.05 1.80 18.23
CA GLN A 95 -4.49 1.81 17.95
C GLN A 95 -4.91 0.86 16.83
N ASP A 96 -3.99 0.42 15.98
CA ASP A 96 -4.26 -0.49 14.85
C ASP A 96 -3.96 -1.96 15.18
N TRP A 97 -3.25 -2.22 16.29
CA TRP A 97 -2.90 -3.56 16.72
C TRP A 97 -2.55 -3.63 18.22
N ARG A 98 -2.91 -4.74 18.87
CA ARG A 98 -2.44 -5.05 20.23
C ARG A 98 -1.95 -6.49 20.35
N LEU A 99 -0.98 -6.73 21.22
CA LEU A 99 -0.61 -8.07 21.65
C LEU A 99 -1.48 -8.44 22.85
N GLU A 100 -2.21 -9.54 22.75
CA GLU A 100 -3.07 -10.05 23.83
C GLU A 100 -2.97 -11.56 23.88
N GLY A 101 -2.53 -12.11 25.01
CA GLY A 101 -2.37 -13.56 25.21
C GLY A 101 -1.42 -14.24 24.22
N GLY A 102 -0.36 -13.55 23.77
CA GLY A 102 0.59 -14.08 22.78
C GLY A 102 0.10 -14.01 21.32
N ALA A 103 -1.09 -13.45 21.07
CA ALA A 103 -1.62 -13.26 19.73
C ALA A 103 -1.60 -11.78 19.31
N LEU A 104 -1.20 -11.51 18.07
CA LEU A 104 -1.34 -10.20 17.43
C LEU A 104 -2.80 -10.00 17.02
N LYS A 105 -3.53 -9.12 17.72
CA LYS A 105 -4.88 -8.68 17.34
C LYS A 105 -4.78 -7.41 16.52
N LEU A 106 -5.06 -7.50 15.22
CA LEU A 106 -5.26 -6.34 14.35
C LEU A 106 -6.67 -5.80 14.53
N ARG A 107 -6.80 -4.48 14.73
CA ARG A 107 -8.11 -3.83 14.84
C ARG A 107 -8.59 -3.49 13.43
N ILE A 108 -9.26 -4.46 12.80
CA ILE A 108 -9.84 -4.31 11.47
C ILE A 108 -11.27 -3.82 11.64
N GLY A 109 -11.52 -2.57 11.24
CA GLY A 109 -12.84 -1.95 11.35
C GLY A 109 -13.76 -2.45 10.24
N GLY A 110 -14.54 -3.48 10.54
CA GLY A 110 -15.64 -3.94 9.68
C GLY A 110 -16.33 -5.13 10.33
N ARG A 111 -17.66 -5.05 10.50
CA ARG A 111 -18.48 -6.25 10.74
C ARG A 111 -18.22 -7.18 9.54
N LEU A 112 -17.70 -8.37 9.83
CA LEU A 112 -17.78 -9.51 8.92
C LEU A 112 -19.26 -9.88 8.73
#